data_AF-A0A5P8M310-F1
#
_entry.id   AF-A0A5P8M310-F1
#
_cell.length_a   1.000
_cell.length_b   1.000
_cell.length_c   1.000
_cell.angle_alpha   90.00
_cell.angle_beta   90.00
_cell.angle_gamma   90.00
#
_symmetry.space_group_name_H-M   'P 1'
#
loop_
_entity.id
_entity.type
_entity.pdbx_description
1 polymer ?
#
loop_
_entity_poly.entity_id
_entity_poly.type
_entity_poly.pdbx_seq_one_letter_code
_entity_poly.pdbx_strand_id
1 'polypeptide(L)'
;MIDMKIDSHHYTALDDEEFAEYQRLKSASGHERLHGVWSLRQAYKYIGKDYKFMQCVLHSTDGHELLKKAVIPSEKAHGHYDVFADEFIDIWDKHKADLVLIARRMRPILYPETRR
;
A
#
# COMPACT_ATOMS: atom_id res chain seq x y z
N MET A 1 0.60 30.82 10.36
CA MET A 1 1.79 30.20 9.76
C MET A 1 2.23 29.13 10.74
N ILE A 2 1.80 27.88 10.53
CA ILE A 2 2.04 26.79 11.49
C ILE A 2 3.32 26.07 11.03
N ASP A 3 4.30 26.09 11.92
CA ASP A 3 5.63 25.51 11.78
C ASP A 3 5.51 23.97 11.68
N MET A 4 5.60 23.43 10.47
CA MET A 4 5.58 21.99 10.19
C MET A 4 6.99 21.41 10.35
N LYS A 5 7.50 21.36 11.58
CA LYS A 5 8.60 20.44 11.92
C LYS A 5 8.00 19.06 12.17
N ILE A 6 7.70 18.36 11.09
CA ILE A 6 7.36 16.94 11.13
C ILE A 6 8.63 16.19 11.47
N ASP A 7 8.59 15.54 12.62
CA ASP A 7 9.65 14.68 13.14
C ASP A 7 10.03 13.63 12.09
N SER A 8 11.28 13.73 11.66
CA SER A 8 11.86 13.15 10.46
C SER A 8 12.64 11.89 10.82
N HIS A 9 12.01 10.86 11.40
CA HIS A 9 12.73 9.61 11.65
C HIS A 9 11.82 8.39 11.41
N HIS A 10 12.22 7.58 10.41
CA HIS A 10 11.66 6.28 9.95
C HIS A 10 10.72 6.27 8.73
N TYR A 11 10.83 7.26 7.83
CA TYR A 11 10.29 7.16 6.48
C TYR A 11 11.42 6.99 5.47
N THR A 12 11.95 5.78 5.31
CA THR A 12 12.61 5.48 4.04
C THR A 12 11.50 5.42 2.99
N ALA A 13 11.53 6.39 2.09
CA ALA A 13 10.89 6.29 0.78
C ALA A 13 11.38 4.99 0.08
N LEU A 14 10.93 4.69 -1.13
CA LEU A 14 11.76 3.79 -1.94
C LEU A 14 13.16 4.43 -2.00
N ASP A 15 14.21 3.66 -1.77
CA ASP A 15 15.55 4.16 -2.13
C ASP A 15 15.51 4.55 -3.61
N ASP A 16 16.31 5.54 -4.03
CA ASP A 16 16.25 6.05 -5.41
C ASP A 16 16.52 4.92 -6.43
N GLU A 17 17.29 3.89 -6.03
CA GLU A 17 17.45 2.63 -6.76
C GLU A 17 16.17 1.80 -6.82
N GLU A 18 15.46 1.60 -5.69
CA GLU A 18 14.19 0.87 -5.68
C GLU A 18 13.12 1.60 -6.50
N PHE A 19 13.15 2.94 -6.55
CA PHE A 19 12.26 3.75 -7.38
C PHE A 19 12.62 3.72 -8.87
N ALA A 20 13.91 3.69 -9.22
CA ALA A 20 14.37 3.55 -10.59
C ALA A 20 14.11 2.15 -11.15
N GLU A 21 14.35 1.10 -10.36
CA GLU A 21 13.99 -0.28 -10.68
C GLU A 21 12.47 -0.42 -10.84
N TYR A 22 11.71 0.25 -9.97
CA TYR A 22 10.25 0.38 -10.09
C TYR A 22 9.79 1.03 -11.40
N GLN A 23 10.38 2.17 -11.81
CA GLN A 23 10.02 2.81 -13.08
C GLN A 23 10.41 1.93 -14.29
N ARG A 24 11.53 1.21 -14.21
CA ARG A 24 11.93 0.26 -15.25
C ARG A 24 10.94 -0.89 -15.39
N LEU A 25 10.59 -1.56 -14.28
CA LEU A 25 9.61 -2.64 -14.28
C LEU A 25 8.26 -2.15 -14.83
N LYS A 26 7.78 -0.99 -14.37
CA LYS A 26 6.54 -0.37 -14.89
C LYS A 26 6.58 -0.08 -16.41
N SER A 27 7.73 0.35 -16.93
CA SER A 27 7.91 0.63 -18.36
C SER A 27 8.07 -0.64 -19.21
N ALA A 28 8.60 -1.72 -18.63
CA ALA A 28 8.74 -3.03 -19.27
C ALA A 28 7.42 -3.84 -19.25
N SER A 29 6.63 -3.69 -18.18
CA SER A 29 5.34 -4.36 -17.94
C SER A 29 4.19 -3.78 -18.77
N GLY A 30 4.43 -3.36 -20.01
CA GLY A 30 3.34 -3.11 -20.94
C GLY A 30 2.35 -4.29 -20.99
N HIS A 31 2.84 -5.52 -20.78
CA HIS A 31 2.05 -6.76 -20.81
C HIS A 31 2.52 -7.91 -19.86
N GLU A 32 3.60 -7.77 -19.07
CA GLU A 32 4.07 -8.86 -18.19
C GLU A 32 3.57 -8.70 -16.74
N ARG A 33 2.84 -9.72 -16.28
CA ARG A 33 2.38 -9.90 -14.90
C ARG A 33 3.57 -10.01 -13.93
N LEU A 34 3.50 -9.31 -12.81
CA LEU A 34 4.57 -9.31 -11.80
C LEU A 34 4.48 -10.59 -10.96
N HIS A 35 5.08 -11.66 -11.46
CA HIS A 35 5.09 -12.96 -10.79
C HIS A 35 5.93 -12.93 -9.51
N GLY A 36 5.30 -12.92 -8.33
CA GLY A 36 6.00 -13.04 -7.06
C GLY A 36 5.23 -12.64 -5.80
N VAL A 37 5.87 -12.86 -4.66
CA VAL A 37 5.42 -12.38 -3.35
C VAL A 37 6.20 -11.12 -2.99
N TRP A 38 5.48 -10.05 -2.67
CA TRP A 38 5.99 -8.78 -2.18
C TRP A 38 5.75 -8.60 -0.70
N SER A 39 6.56 -7.77 -0.07
CA SER A 39 6.15 -7.18 1.21
C SER A 39 4.99 -6.20 1.00
N LEU A 40 4.14 -6.02 2.01
CA LEU A 40 3.11 -4.97 2.00
C LEU A 40 3.67 -3.58 1.69
N ARG A 41 4.92 -3.34 2.11
CA ARG A 41 5.66 -2.13 1.84
C ARG A 41 5.84 -1.88 0.34
N GLN A 42 6.29 -2.89 -0.39
CA GLN A 42 6.45 -2.80 -1.83
C GLN A 42 5.10 -2.62 -2.53
N ALA A 43 4.05 -3.30 -2.07
CA ALA A 43 2.72 -3.23 -2.68
C ALA A 43 2.11 -1.81 -2.64
N TYR A 44 2.10 -1.12 -1.49
CA TYR A 44 1.54 0.24 -1.44
C TYR A 44 2.42 1.26 -2.17
N LYS A 45 3.75 1.06 -2.16
CA LYS A 45 4.71 1.88 -2.91
C LYS A 45 4.46 1.73 -4.41
N TYR A 46 4.17 0.52 -4.89
CA TYR A 46 3.89 0.23 -6.29
C TYR A 46 2.68 1.03 -6.83
N ILE A 47 1.60 1.10 -6.07
CA ILE A 47 0.40 1.87 -6.43
C ILE A 47 0.48 3.37 -6.12
N GLY A 48 1.65 3.85 -5.67
CA GLY A 48 1.88 5.25 -5.32
C GLY A 48 1.03 5.75 -4.15
N LYS A 49 0.81 4.89 -3.14
CA LYS A 49 0.05 5.22 -1.92
C LYS A 49 0.95 5.19 -0.69
N ASP A 50 0.43 5.72 0.42
CA ASP A 50 1.11 5.72 1.71
C ASP A 50 0.75 4.46 2.53
N TYR A 51 1.53 4.18 3.57
CA TYR A 51 1.22 3.07 4.48
C TYR A 51 -0.14 3.26 5.18
N LYS A 52 -0.51 4.51 5.50
CA LYS A 52 -1.81 4.84 6.12
C LYS A 52 -2.98 4.45 5.24
N PHE A 53 -2.89 4.68 3.93
CA PHE A 53 -3.86 4.21 2.95
C PHE A 53 -4.02 2.69 3.06
N MET A 54 -2.91 1.96 3.06
CA MET A 54 -2.97 0.50 3.09
C MET A 54 -3.60 -0.02 4.37
N GLN A 55 -3.23 0.56 5.51
CA GLN A 55 -3.83 0.25 6.82
C GLN A 55 -5.33 0.57 6.83
N CYS A 56 -5.76 1.71 6.27
CA CYS A 56 -7.18 2.05 6.18
C CYS A 56 -7.99 1.03 5.39
N VAL A 57 -7.43 0.47 4.32
CA VAL A 57 -8.09 -0.58 3.55
C VAL A 57 -8.13 -1.90 4.32
N LEU A 58 -7.01 -2.34 4.91
CA LEU A 58 -6.92 -3.61 5.64
C LEU A 58 -7.79 -3.64 6.91
N HIS A 59 -7.98 -2.49 7.55
CA HIS A 59 -8.83 -2.36 8.75
C HIS A 59 -10.31 -2.11 8.43
N SER A 60 -10.69 -1.96 7.16
CA SER A 60 -12.10 -1.93 6.75
C SER A 60 -12.58 -3.34 6.45
N THR A 61 -13.81 -3.69 6.84
CA THR A 61 -14.42 -4.99 6.46
C THR A 61 -14.40 -5.21 4.96
N ASP A 62 -14.90 -4.24 4.18
CA ASP A 62 -14.98 -4.34 2.72
C ASP A 62 -13.58 -4.42 2.06
N GLY A 63 -12.61 -3.67 2.60
CA GLY A 63 -11.24 -3.65 2.08
C GLY A 63 -10.46 -4.92 2.42
N HIS A 64 -10.67 -5.47 3.62
CA HIS A 64 -10.16 -6.77 4.01
C HIS A 64 -10.70 -7.87 3.11
N GLU A 65 -12.02 -7.89 2.87
CA GLU A 65 -12.65 -8.89 2.00
C GLU A 65 -12.13 -8.86 0.56
N LEU A 66 -11.87 -7.67 0.03
CA LEU A 66 -11.24 -7.50 -1.29
C LEU A 66 -9.82 -8.05 -1.32
N LEU A 67 -9.05 -7.86 -0.26
CA LEU A 67 -7.61 -8.16 -0.25
C LEU A 67 -7.21 -9.47 0.43
N LYS A 68 -8.11 -10.17 1.11
CA LYS A 68 -7.78 -11.37 1.93
C LYS A 68 -7.09 -12.51 1.18
N LYS A 69 -7.22 -12.56 -0.15
CA LYS A 69 -6.54 -13.54 -1.01
C LYS A 69 -5.19 -13.05 -1.53
N ALA A 70 -4.99 -11.74 -1.57
CA ALA A 70 -3.77 -11.11 -2.08
C ALA A 70 -2.83 -10.68 -0.96
N VAL A 71 -3.33 -10.39 0.23
CA VAL A 71 -2.54 -9.91 1.38
C VAL A 71 -2.77 -10.87 2.55
N ILE A 72 -1.72 -11.58 2.94
CA ILE A 72 -1.76 -12.56 4.03
C ILE A 72 -0.75 -12.18 5.13
N PRO A 73 -1.04 -12.46 6.41
CA PRO A 73 -0.05 -12.31 7.47
C PRO A 73 1.19 -13.16 7.16
N SER A 74 2.38 -12.59 7.31
CA SER A 74 3.63 -13.30 7.06
C SER A 74 3.94 -14.25 8.22
N GLU A 75 4.26 -15.50 7.90
CA GLU A 75 4.72 -16.48 8.89
C GLU A 75 6.14 -16.20 9.39
N LYS A 76 6.93 -15.46 8.60
CA LYS A 76 8.37 -15.24 8.84
C LYS A 76 8.66 -14.09 9.80
N ALA A 77 7.74 -13.15 9.95
CA ALA A 77 7.92 -12.00 10.81
C ALA A 77 6.57 -11.49 11.35
N HIS A 78 6.47 -11.41 12.68
CA HIS A 78 5.23 -11.00 13.35
C HIS A 78 4.86 -9.56 12.98
N GLY A 79 3.61 -9.34 12.54
CA GLY A 79 3.11 -8.03 12.11
C GLY A 79 3.51 -7.62 10.68
N HIS A 80 4.18 -8.51 9.92
CA HIS A 80 4.42 -8.30 8.50
C HIS A 80 3.34 -8.98 7.66
N TYR A 81 3.14 -8.50 6.44
CA TYR A 81 2.24 -9.12 5.47
C TYR A 81 2.98 -9.41 4.19
N ASP A 82 2.75 -10.62 3.69
CA ASP A 82 3.13 -11.07 2.37
C ASP A 82 1.98 -10.76 1.41
N VAL A 83 2.33 -10.21 0.25
CA VAL A 83 1.39 -9.76 -0.77
C VAL A 83 1.68 -10.52 -2.06
N PHE A 84 0.73 -11.32 -2.52
CA PHE A 84 0.83 -11.91 -3.85
C PHE A 84 0.65 -10.80 -4.89
N ALA A 85 1.72 -10.50 -5.61
CA ALA A 85 1.81 -9.30 -6.44
C ALA A 85 0.82 -9.34 -7.61
N ASP A 86 0.69 -10.48 -8.28
CA ASP A 86 -0.24 -10.69 -9.39
C ASP A 86 -1.70 -10.43 -8.96
N GLU A 87 -2.14 -11.06 -7.88
CA GLU A 87 -3.50 -10.93 -7.36
C GLU A 87 -3.76 -9.52 -6.83
N PHE A 88 -2.78 -8.91 -6.16
CA PHE A 88 -2.92 -7.55 -5.65
C PHE A 88 -3.08 -6.53 -6.78
N ILE A 89 -2.31 -6.67 -7.86
CA ILE A 89 -2.40 -5.80 -9.03
C ILE A 89 -3.72 -6.01 -9.75
N ASP A 90 -4.13 -7.26 -9.97
CA ASP A 90 -5.42 -7.59 -10.59
C ASP A 90 -6.60 -6.97 -9.79
N ILE A 91 -6.54 -7.00 -8.45
CA ILE A 91 -7.53 -6.35 -7.58
C ILE A 91 -7.44 -4.83 -7.68
N TRP A 92 -6.23 -4.27 -7.64
CA TRP A 92 -6.02 -2.82 -7.75
C TRP A 92 -6.59 -2.27 -9.06
N ASP A 93 -6.27 -2.89 -10.20
CA ASP A 93 -6.72 -2.40 -11.50
C ASP A 93 -8.25 -2.45 -11.65
N LYS A 94 -8.90 -3.47 -11.07
CA LYS A 94 -10.36 -3.63 -11.07
C LYS A 94 -11.07 -2.72 -10.06
N HIS A 95 -10.50 -2.53 -8.88
CA HIS A 95 -11.17 -1.95 -7.71
C HIS A 95 -10.52 -0.68 -7.14
N LYS A 96 -9.59 -0.03 -7.87
CA LYS A 96 -8.88 1.17 -7.38
C LYS A 96 -9.80 2.25 -6.81
N ALA A 97 -10.95 2.48 -7.43
CA ALA A 97 -11.89 3.50 -6.99
C ALA A 97 -12.51 3.15 -5.63
N ASP A 98 -12.91 1.88 -5.46
CA ASP A 98 -13.48 1.35 -4.22
C ASP A 98 -12.46 1.39 -3.10
N LEU A 99 -11.23 0.92 -3.36
CA LEU A 99 -10.13 0.94 -2.39
C LEU A 99 -9.80 2.37 -1.93
N VAL A 100 -9.83 3.35 -2.84
CA VAL A 100 -9.66 4.77 -2.51
C VAL A 100 -10.82 5.31 -1.67
N LEU A 101 -12.06 4.96 -1.99
CA LEU A 101 -13.23 5.38 -1.23
C LEU A 101 -13.19 4.80 0.19
N ILE A 102 -12.89 3.51 0.32
CA ILE A 102 -12.72 2.81 1.61
C ILE A 102 -11.65 3.52 2.44
N ALA A 103 -10.46 3.74 1.86
CA ALA A 103 -9.37 4.39 2.56
C ALA A 103 -9.76 5.80 3.04
N ARG A 104 -10.47 6.58 2.22
CA ARG A 104 -10.97 7.90 2.59
C ARG A 104 -11.99 7.87 3.73
N ARG A 105 -12.88 6.88 3.75
CA ARG A 105 -13.87 6.69 4.84
C ARG A 105 -13.20 6.31 6.15
N MET A 106 -12.18 5.45 6.09
CA MET A 106 -11.49 4.94 7.28
C MET A 106 -10.42 5.89 7.82
N ARG A 107 -9.80 6.72 6.98
CA ARG A 107 -8.73 7.65 7.38
C ARG A 107 -9.08 8.53 8.59
N PRO A 108 -10.25 9.21 8.67
CA PRO A 108 -10.59 10.00 9.85
C PRO A 108 -10.85 9.16 11.12
N ILE A 109 -11.14 7.86 10.98
CA ILE A 109 -11.38 6.95 12.11
C ILE A 109 -10.05 6.46 12.69
N LEU A 110 -9.14 5.98 11.83
CA LEU A 110 -7.86 5.42 12.24
C LEU A 110 -6.78 6.47 12.48
N TYR A 111 -6.87 7.58 11.76
CA TYR A 111 -5.95 8.70 11.83
C TYR A 111 -6.74 10.01 11.97
N PRO A 112 -7.45 10.19 13.10
CA PRO A 112 -8.17 11.42 13.35
C PRO A 112 -7.17 12.58 13.33
N GLU A 113 -7.43 13.58 12.48
CA GLU A 113 -6.69 14.84 12.56
C GLU A 113 -7.01 15.43 13.92
N THR A 114 -5.98 15.51 14.77
CA THR A 114 -6.10 16.15 16.07
C THR A 114 -6.49 17.59 15.76
N ARG A 115 -7.75 17.97 16.04
CA ARG A 115 -8.19 19.36 15.98
C ARG A 115 -7.26 20.14 16.92
N ARG A 116 -6.28 20.82 16.35
CA ARG A 116 -5.47 21.85 17.00
C ARG A 116 -5.98 23.20 16.53
#